data_AF-A0A534E355-F1
#
_entry.id   AF-A0A534E355-F1
#
_cell.length_a   1.000
_cell.length_b   1.000
_cell.length_c   1.000
_cell.angle_alpha   90.00
_cell.angle_beta   90.00
_cell.angle_gamma   90.00
#
_symmetry.space_group_name_H-M   'P 1'
#
loop_
_entity.id
_entity.type
_entity.pdbx_description
1 polymer ?
#
loop_
_entity_poly.entity_id
_entity_poly.type
_entity_poly.pdbx_seq_one_letter_code
_entity_poly.pdbx_strand_id
1 'polypeptide(L)'
;MSRGADQYGVVGHPVAHSLSPFIHGMFARETGEEMSYRLFDIAAADFHEWTRDFFVQGGRGLSVTLPHKIAAADFAEDLTPRAVQAAAVNTLMARADGILGDNTDGAGLVRDLCDNLSLVITGRRILVIGAGGATRGVLGPLLGLAPAELVIANRTPERAATLAAAFEDLGELRGVGFEEVEVSGGPFDIVINATSASLSGEIPPIAPGAIGPQTVCYDLAYGKSATAFVEWARRQGCARALQGLGMLVEQLSAW
;
A
#
# COMPACT_ATOMS: atom_id res chain seq x y z
N MET A 1 -14.43 -31.62 19.97
CA MET A 1 -15.05 -30.65 19.05
C MET A 1 -14.07 -30.51 17.90
N SER A 2 -14.45 -30.77 16.65
CA SER A 2 -13.51 -30.48 15.55
C SER A 2 -13.25 -28.98 15.60
N ARG A 3 -11.97 -28.59 15.57
CA ARG A 3 -11.62 -27.18 15.41
C ARG A 3 -12.24 -26.78 14.07
N GLY A 4 -13.18 -25.82 14.08
CA GLY A 4 -13.64 -25.23 12.82
C GLY A 4 -12.45 -24.57 12.12
N ALA A 5 -12.51 -24.49 10.79
CA ALA A 5 -11.48 -23.83 9.99
C ALA A 5 -11.14 -22.44 10.55
N ASP A 6 -9.86 -22.09 10.59
CA ASP A 6 -9.43 -20.78 11.08
C ASP A 6 -10.02 -19.67 10.20
N GLN A 7 -10.45 -18.57 10.83
CA GLN A 7 -11.17 -17.49 10.16
C GLN A 7 -10.28 -16.29 9.91
N TYR A 8 -10.20 -15.89 8.64
CA TYR A 8 -9.45 -14.75 8.16
C TYR A 8 -10.30 -13.89 7.23
N GLY A 9 -9.80 -12.71 6.89
CA GLY A 9 -10.41 -11.91 5.84
C GLY A 9 -9.70 -10.60 5.56
N VAL A 10 -10.30 -9.81 4.67
CA VAL A 10 -9.88 -8.43 4.41
C VAL A 10 -11.02 -7.49 4.75
N VAL A 11 -10.72 -6.47 5.55
CA VAL A 11 -11.65 -5.42 5.97
C VAL A 11 -11.29 -4.10 5.28
N GLY A 12 -12.30 -3.43 4.72
CA GLY A 12 -12.15 -2.19 3.97
C GLY A 12 -13.49 -1.56 3.63
N HIS A 13 -13.47 -0.40 2.97
CA HIS A 13 -14.67 0.23 2.43
C HIS A 13 -14.36 1.15 1.24
N PRO A 14 -14.78 0.83 0.01
CA PRO A 14 -15.35 -0.46 -0.43
C PRO A 14 -14.27 -1.55 -0.55
N VAL A 15 -14.64 -2.83 -0.44
CA VAL A 15 -13.67 -3.95 -0.49
C VAL A 15 -13.97 -5.03 -1.55
N ALA A 16 -15.10 -4.93 -2.24
CA ALA A 16 -15.59 -5.95 -3.17
C ALA A 16 -14.63 -6.33 -4.32
N HIS A 17 -13.70 -5.44 -4.67
CA HIS A 17 -12.71 -5.64 -5.74
C HIS A 17 -11.46 -6.42 -5.29
N SER A 18 -11.31 -6.69 -3.99
CA SER A 18 -10.08 -7.31 -3.46
C SER A 18 -9.90 -8.75 -3.97
N LEU A 19 -8.68 -9.06 -4.42
CA LEU A 19 -8.29 -10.41 -4.83
C LEU A 19 -7.72 -11.23 -3.65
N SER A 20 -7.62 -10.65 -2.46
CA SER A 20 -7.06 -11.32 -1.28
C SER A 20 -7.72 -12.67 -0.95
N PRO A 21 -9.06 -12.83 -1.01
CA PRO A 21 -9.68 -14.14 -0.80
C PRO A 21 -9.25 -15.19 -1.82
N PHE A 22 -9.06 -14.80 -3.08
CA PHE A 22 -8.59 -15.71 -4.11
C PHE A 22 -7.14 -16.13 -3.87
N ILE A 23 -6.26 -15.16 -3.56
CA ILE A 23 -4.82 -15.39 -3.33
C ILE A 23 -4.60 -16.23 -2.06
N HIS A 24 -5.19 -15.87 -0.93
CA HIS A 24 -5.10 -16.70 0.28
C HIS A 24 -5.74 -18.08 0.10
N GLY A 25 -6.80 -18.18 -0.70
CA GLY A 25 -7.37 -19.47 -1.08
C GLY A 25 -6.42 -20.34 -1.91
N MET A 26 -5.52 -19.74 -2.71
CA MET A 26 -4.44 -20.47 -3.38
C MET A 26 -3.37 -20.90 -2.38
N PHE A 27 -2.88 -19.98 -1.54
CA PHE A 27 -1.87 -20.29 -0.52
C PHE A 27 -2.32 -21.42 0.41
N ALA A 28 -3.56 -21.37 0.91
CA ALA A 28 -4.10 -22.41 1.78
C ALA A 28 -4.13 -23.79 1.10
N ARG A 29 -4.52 -23.85 -0.19
CA ARG A 29 -4.50 -25.12 -0.95
C ARG A 29 -3.09 -25.65 -1.18
N GLU A 30 -2.13 -24.78 -1.45
CA GLU A 30 -0.74 -25.17 -1.71
C GLU A 30 0.00 -25.60 -0.44
N THR A 31 -0.36 -25.03 0.71
CA THR A 31 0.26 -25.31 2.02
C THR A 31 -0.48 -26.36 2.84
N GLY A 32 -1.71 -26.74 2.44
CA GLY A 32 -2.54 -27.72 3.15
C GLY A 32 -3.25 -27.16 4.37
N GLU A 33 -3.37 -25.84 4.48
CA GLU A 33 -4.01 -25.15 5.61
C GLU A 33 -5.55 -25.16 5.51
N GLU A 34 -6.21 -25.48 6.63
CA GLU A 34 -7.68 -25.48 6.72
C GLU A 34 -8.18 -24.12 7.22
N MET A 35 -8.43 -23.19 6.30
CA MET A 35 -8.85 -21.83 6.62
C MET A 35 -9.96 -21.28 5.70
N SER A 36 -10.67 -20.27 6.21
CA SER A 36 -11.59 -19.44 5.43
C SER A 36 -11.06 -18.01 5.34
N TYR A 37 -11.16 -17.38 4.16
CA TYR A 37 -10.78 -15.99 3.96
C TYR A 37 -11.94 -15.22 3.29
N ARG A 38 -12.46 -14.19 3.94
CA ARG A 38 -13.67 -13.47 3.51
C ARG A 38 -13.44 -11.98 3.26
N LEU A 39 -14.38 -11.36 2.55
CA LEU A 39 -14.45 -9.90 2.35
C LEU A 39 -15.38 -9.31 3.42
N PHE A 40 -14.96 -8.24 4.07
CA PHE A 40 -15.74 -7.51 5.06
C PHE A 40 -15.80 -6.03 4.70
N ASP A 41 -16.94 -5.62 4.15
CA ASP A 41 -17.19 -4.23 3.75
C ASP A 41 -17.79 -3.46 4.93
N ILE A 42 -16.94 -2.73 5.65
CA ILE A 42 -17.26 -2.12 6.95
C ILE A 42 -16.98 -0.63 6.90
N ALA A 43 -17.97 0.20 7.21
CA ALA A 43 -17.79 1.65 7.23
C ALA A 43 -16.82 2.08 8.34
N ALA A 44 -16.16 3.24 8.17
CA ALA A 44 -15.15 3.72 9.13
C ALA A 44 -15.70 3.90 10.55
N ALA A 45 -16.98 4.26 10.70
CA ALA A 45 -17.62 4.43 12.00
C ALA A 45 -17.73 3.11 12.79
N ASP A 46 -17.85 1.98 12.07
CA ASP A 46 -18.11 0.66 12.67
C ASP A 46 -16.83 -0.18 12.83
N PHE A 47 -15.70 0.30 12.30
CA PHE A 47 -14.46 -0.47 12.20
C PHE A 47 -13.99 -1.04 13.55
N HIS A 48 -13.92 -0.21 14.61
CA HIS A 48 -13.41 -0.65 15.91
C HIS A 48 -14.29 -1.71 16.58
N GLU A 49 -15.61 -1.50 16.59
CA GLU A 49 -16.56 -2.42 17.20
C GLU A 49 -16.57 -3.75 16.43
N TRP A 50 -16.71 -3.67 15.11
CA TRP A 50 -16.75 -4.86 14.27
C TRP A 50 -15.44 -5.68 14.34
N THR A 51 -14.28 -5.02 14.33
CA THR A 51 -12.97 -5.70 14.41
C THR A 51 -12.80 -6.38 15.76
N ARG A 52 -13.23 -5.76 16.86
CA ARG A 52 -13.24 -6.38 18.19
C ARG A 52 -14.09 -7.65 18.19
N ASP A 53 -15.31 -7.56 17.67
CA ASP A 53 -16.23 -8.70 17.62
C ASP A 53 -15.69 -9.85 16.76
N PHE A 54 -15.03 -9.54 15.64
CA PHE A 54 -14.37 -10.53 14.80
C PHE A 54 -13.34 -11.36 15.58
N PHE A 55 -12.47 -10.71 16.35
CA PHE A 55 -11.45 -11.42 17.16
C PHE A 55 -12.07 -12.14 18.37
N VAL A 56 -13.08 -11.56 19.02
CA VAL A 56 -13.82 -12.21 20.13
C VAL A 56 -14.50 -13.51 19.66
N GLN A 57 -14.99 -13.54 18.41
CA GLN A 57 -15.59 -14.73 17.80
C GLN A 57 -14.57 -15.77 17.31
N GLY A 58 -13.28 -15.56 17.60
CA GLY A 58 -12.21 -16.49 17.26
C GLY A 58 -11.55 -16.26 15.89
N GLY A 59 -11.75 -15.08 15.28
CA GLY A 59 -11.00 -14.64 14.12
C GLY A 59 -9.48 -14.66 14.38
N ARG A 60 -8.70 -15.11 13.40
CA ARG A 60 -7.25 -15.29 13.52
C ARG A 60 -6.44 -14.16 12.93
N GLY A 61 -6.96 -13.50 11.89
CA GLY A 61 -6.29 -12.34 11.31
C GLY A 61 -7.11 -11.62 10.25
N LEU A 62 -6.77 -10.35 10.03
CA LEU A 62 -7.39 -9.50 9.04
C LEU A 62 -6.34 -8.75 8.23
N SER A 63 -6.41 -8.83 6.90
CA SER A 63 -5.85 -7.76 6.08
C SER A 63 -6.71 -6.52 6.26
N VAL A 64 -6.09 -5.36 6.34
CA VAL A 64 -6.74 -4.07 6.49
C VAL A 64 -6.41 -3.22 5.27
N THR A 65 -7.43 -2.72 4.59
CA THR A 65 -7.27 -1.79 3.47
C THR A 65 -7.97 -0.47 3.74
N LEU A 66 -7.96 0.44 2.75
CA LEU A 66 -8.62 1.74 2.83
C LEU A 66 -10.08 1.60 3.32
N PRO A 67 -10.56 2.52 4.16
CA PRO A 67 -9.85 3.65 4.77
C PRO A 67 -9.19 3.33 6.13
N HIS A 68 -9.12 2.06 6.54
CA HIS A 68 -8.98 1.68 7.95
C HIS A 68 -7.55 1.56 8.48
N LYS A 69 -6.52 1.67 7.64
CA LYS A 69 -5.13 1.36 8.04
C LYS A 69 -4.62 2.16 9.25
N ILE A 70 -5.08 3.42 9.42
CA ILE A 70 -4.70 4.24 10.58
C ILE A 70 -5.47 3.77 11.82
N ALA A 71 -6.79 3.58 11.72
CA ALA A 71 -7.61 3.07 12.82
C ALA A 71 -7.18 1.66 13.27
N ALA A 72 -6.65 0.84 12.36
CA ALA A 72 -6.08 -0.46 12.68
C ALA A 72 -4.78 -0.36 13.50
N ALA A 73 -3.98 0.69 13.29
CA ALA A 73 -2.80 0.95 14.11
C ALA A 73 -3.21 1.36 15.53
N ASP A 74 -4.27 2.17 15.67
CA ASP A 74 -4.83 2.56 16.96
C ASP A 74 -5.56 1.40 17.68
N PHE A 75 -6.07 0.43 16.92
CA PHE A 75 -6.78 -0.75 17.44
C PHE A 75 -5.84 -1.84 17.96
N ALA A 76 -4.69 -2.04 17.32
CA ALA A 76 -3.73 -3.07 17.70
C ALA A 76 -3.17 -2.85 19.10
N GLU A 77 -2.91 -3.94 19.81
CA GLU A 77 -2.37 -3.91 21.18
C GLU A 77 -0.83 -3.91 21.20
N ASP A 78 -0.23 -4.49 20.16
CA ASP A 78 1.20 -4.45 19.88
C ASP A 78 1.41 -4.10 18.40
N LEU A 79 2.54 -3.48 18.07
CA LEU A 79 2.88 -3.08 16.71
C LEU A 79 4.30 -3.54 16.36
N THR A 80 4.46 -4.09 15.15
CA THR A 80 5.81 -4.34 14.64
C THR A 80 6.57 -3.02 14.42
N PRO A 81 7.91 -3.03 14.42
CA PRO A 81 8.70 -1.81 14.19
C PRO A 81 8.31 -1.06 12.89
N ARG A 82 7.99 -1.81 11.83
CA ARG A 82 7.54 -1.23 10.55
C ARG A 82 6.13 -0.64 10.62
N ALA A 83 5.22 -1.22 11.40
CA ALA A 83 3.90 -0.64 11.63
C ALA A 83 3.96 0.62 12.50
N VAL A 84 4.83 0.64 13.52
CA VAL A 84 5.12 1.85 14.33
C VAL A 84 5.62 2.97 13.44
N GLN A 85 6.64 2.70 12.61
CA GLN A 85 7.20 3.69 11.69
C GLN A 85 6.17 4.20 10.68
N ALA A 86 5.33 3.31 10.13
CA ALA A 86 4.27 3.70 9.19
C ALA A 86 3.15 4.51 9.86
N ALA A 87 2.91 4.32 11.16
CA ALA A 87 1.67 4.69 11.84
C ALA A 87 0.43 4.24 11.04
N ALA A 88 0.51 3.01 10.51
CA ALA A 88 -0.51 2.39 9.69
C ALA A 88 -0.33 0.88 9.72
N VAL A 89 -1.43 0.13 9.80
CA VAL A 89 -1.48 -1.33 9.83
C VAL A 89 -2.27 -1.84 8.63
N ASN A 90 -1.70 -2.78 7.87
CA ASN A 90 -2.39 -3.50 6.80
C ASN A 90 -2.68 -4.96 7.15
N THR A 91 -2.19 -5.45 8.30
CA THR A 91 -2.31 -6.83 8.76
C THR A 91 -2.49 -6.87 10.28
N LEU A 92 -3.62 -7.41 10.75
CA LEU A 92 -3.90 -7.67 12.16
C LEU A 92 -3.87 -9.18 12.41
N MET A 93 -3.18 -9.62 13.46
CA MET A 93 -3.04 -11.04 13.80
C MET A 93 -3.33 -11.28 15.27
N ALA A 94 -4.16 -12.29 15.55
CA ALA A 94 -4.39 -12.75 16.92
C ALA A 94 -3.15 -13.47 17.44
N ARG A 95 -2.69 -13.08 18.63
CA ARG A 95 -1.64 -13.74 19.40
C ARG A 95 -2.19 -14.24 20.73
N ALA A 96 -1.35 -14.95 21.49
CA ALA A 96 -1.73 -15.43 22.82
C ALA A 96 -1.97 -14.29 23.81
N ASP A 97 -1.33 -13.15 23.60
CA ASP A 97 -1.25 -11.99 24.49
C ASP A 97 -1.97 -10.74 23.97
N GLY A 98 -2.64 -10.82 22.81
CA GLY A 98 -3.35 -9.68 22.24
C GLY A 98 -3.44 -9.72 20.72
N ILE A 99 -3.59 -8.55 20.11
CA ILE A 99 -3.67 -8.39 18.65
C ILE A 99 -2.44 -7.62 18.18
N LEU A 100 -1.62 -8.26 17.36
CA LEU A 100 -0.50 -7.60 16.68
C LEU A 100 -0.99 -6.87 15.43
N GLY A 101 -0.62 -5.61 15.29
CA GLY A 101 -0.66 -4.87 14.05
C GLY A 101 0.68 -4.87 13.33
N ASP A 102 0.62 -5.10 12.02
CA ASP A 102 1.76 -5.13 11.14
C ASP A 102 1.48 -4.38 9.82
N ASN A 103 2.55 -3.95 9.16
CA ASN A 103 2.49 -3.31 7.85
C ASN A 103 3.43 -3.99 6.86
N THR A 104 2.87 -4.81 5.97
CA THR A 104 3.60 -5.57 4.96
C THR A 104 3.62 -4.89 3.59
N ASP A 105 2.94 -3.75 3.42
CA ASP A 105 2.83 -3.05 2.13
C ASP A 105 4.23 -2.73 1.57
N GLY A 106 5.08 -2.06 2.36
CA GLY A 106 6.39 -1.62 1.89
C GLY A 106 7.35 -2.77 1.59
N ALA A 107 7.29 -3.86 2.36
CA ALA A 107 8.07 -5.06 2.06
C ALA A 107 7.61 -5.70 0.73
N GLY A 108 6.29 -5.80 0.52
CA GLY A 108 5.71 -6.32 -0.72
C GLY A 108 6.06 -5.46 -1.93
N LEU A 109 6.00 -4.12 -1.80
CA LEU A 109 6.37 -3.21 -2.87
C LEU A 109 7.85 -3.31 -3.21
N VAL A 110 8.74 -3.31 -2.21
CA VAL A 110 10.19 -3.41 -2.44
C VAL A 110 10.54 -4.72 -3.13
N ARG A 111 9.99 -5.85 -2.68
CA ARG A 111 10.21 -7.14 -3.34
C ARG A 111 9.72 -7.13 -4.79
N ASP A 112 8.54 -6.58 -5.05
CA ASP A 112 8.04 -6.53 -6.42
C ASP A 112 8.91 -5.63 -7.32
N LEU A 113 9.27 -4.43 -6.86
CA LEU A 113 10.10 -3.51 -7.61
C LEU A 113 11.51 -4.08 -7.87
N CYS A 114 12.17 -4.62 -6.85
CA CYS A 114 13.56 -5.03 -6.92
C CYS A 114 13.75 -6.46 -7.43
N ASP A 115 12.99 -7.42 -6.91
CA ASP A 115 13.20 -8.83 -7.22
C ASP A 115 12.43 -9.21 -8.50
N ASN A 116 11.12 -8.95 -8.53
CA ASN A 116 10.26 -9.38 -9.64
C ASN A 116 10.45 -8.51 -10.90
N LEU A 117 10.62 -7.20 -10.72
CA LEU A 117 10.71 -6.23 -11.82
C LEU A 117 12.15 -5.79 -12.13
N SER A 118 13.11 -6.23 -11.32
CA SER A 118 14.55 -5.97 -11.46
C SER A 118 14.90 -4.48 -11.56
N LEU A 119 14.19 -3.63 -10.80
CA LEU A 119 14.45 -2.20 -10.74
C LEU A 119 15.50 -1.86 -9.69
N VAL A 120 16.42 -0.98 -10.05
CA VAL A 120 17.42 -0.40 -9.14
C VAL A 120 16.89 0.93 -8.62
N ILE A 121 16.65 1.00 -7.31
CA ILE A 121 16.07 2.17 -6.63
C ILE A 121 17.14 3.15 -6.12
N THR A 122 18.33 2.66 -5.77
CA THR A 122 19.41 3.49 -5.24
C THR A 122 19.78 4.60 -6.22
N GLY A 123 19.85 5.83 -5.71
CA GLY A 123 20.18 7.02 -6.49
C GLY A 123 19.10 7.46 -7.50
N ARG A 124 17.88 6.91 -7.43
CA ARG A 124 16.76 7.29 -8.30
C ARG A 124 15.92 8.42 -7.71
N ARG A 125 15.30 9.21 -8.58
CA ARG A 125 14.30 10.21 -8.23
C ARG A 125 12.91 9.56 -8.23
N ILE A 126 12.23 9.58 -7.09
CA ILE A 126 10.91 8.93 -6.93
C ILE A 126 9.84 9.98 -6.66
N LEU A 127 8.73 9.88 -7.38
CA LEU A 127 7.50 10.61 -7.07
C LEU A 127 6.45 9.63 -6.56
N VAL A 128 5.91 9.86 -5.36
CA VAL A 128 4.77 9.13 -4.81
C VAL A 128 3.55 10.06 -4.80
N ILE A 129 2.48 9.64 -5.46
CA ILE A 129 1.23 10.40 -5.55
C ILE A 129 0.27 9.89 -4.49
N GLY A 130 -0.14 10.77 -3.57
CA GLY A 130 -1.01 10.49 -2.44
C GLY A 130 -0.24 10.44 -1.12
N ALA A 131 -0.89 10.90 -0.04
CA ALA A 131 -0.36 10.89 1.33
C ALA A 131 -1.25 10.07 2.28
N GLY A 132 -1.70 8.90 1.83
CA GLY A 132 -2.61 8.02 2.57
C GLY A 132 -1.90 6.91 3.36
N GLY A 133 -2.67 5.96 3.88
CA GLY A 133 -2.15 4.80 4.62
C GLY A 133 -1.23 3.88 3.80
N ALA A 134 -1.47 3.75 2.49
CA ALA A 134 -0.59 3.00 1.60
C ALA A 134 0.77 3.70 1.46
N THR A 135 0.78 5.01 1.21
CA THR A 135 2.02 5.82 1.18
C THR A 135 2.82 5.65 2.46
N ARG A 136 2.16 5.78 3.62
CA ARG A 136 2.78 5.55 4.94
C ARG A 136 3.50 4.20 5.05
N GLY A 137 2.86 3.13 4.60
CA GLY A 137 3.42 1.78 4.67
C GLY A 137 4.63 1.55 3.75
N VAL A 138 4.72 2.27 2.63
CA VAL A 138 5.79 2.07 1.64
C VAL A 138 6.99 3.01 1.82
N LEU A 139 6.82 4.16 2.50
CA LEU A 139 7.87 5.18 2.62
C LEU A 139 9.14 4.66 3.29
N GLY A 140 9.03 4.05 4.48
CA GLY A 140 10.20 3.56 5.22
C GLY A 140 11.04 2.59 4.39
N PRO A 141 10.46 1.50 3.85
CA PRO A 141 11.18 0.57 2.99
C PRO A 141 11.74 1.19 1.70
N LEU A 142 11.03 2.12 1.05
CA LEU A 142 11.55 2.82 -0.14
C LEU A 142 12.75 3.71 0.19
N LEU A 143 12.70 4.49 1.27
CA LEU A 143 13.81 5.33 1.73
C LEU A 143 15.01 4.49 2.15
N GLY A 144 14.77 3.31 2.73
CA GLY A 144 15.81 2.34 3.06
C GLY A 144 16.62 1.82 1.85
N LEU A 145 16.13 2.00 0.62
CA LEU A 145 16.86 1.69 -0.62
C LEU A 145 17.75 2.83 -1.12
N ALA A 146 17.81 3.94 -0.37
CA ALA A 146 18.60 5.14 -0.65
C ALA A 146 18.35 5.75 -2.04
N PRO A 147 17.11 6.16 -2.37
CA PRO A 147 16.85 6.99 -3.54
C PRO A 147 17.62 8.33 -3.45
N ALA A 148 17.82 9.00 -4.59
CA ALA A 148 18.41 10.33 -4.61
C ALA A 148 17.46 11.40 -4.04
N GLU A 149 16.17 11.26 -4.32
CA GLU A 149 15.10 12.02 -3.67
C GLU A 149 13.79 11.23 -3.71
N LEU A 150 12.93 11.46 -2.72
CA LEU A 150 11.54 11.04 -2.75
C LEU A 150 10.62 12.26 -2.55
N VAL A 151 9.67 12.42 -3.47
CA VAL A 151 8.68 13.50 -3.43
C VAL A 151 7.30 12.91 -3.22
N ILE A 152 6.60 13.35 -2.18
CA ILE A 152 5.18 13.02 -1.96
C ILE A 152 4.35 14.18 -2.52
N ALA A 153 3.54 13.90 -3.55
CA ALA A 153 2.62 14.88 -4.10
C ALA A 153 1.19 14.53 -3.68
N ASN A 154 0.45 15.51 -3.14
CA ASN A 154 -0.91 15.27 -2.67
C ASN A 154 -1.83 16.46 -2.95
N ARG A 155 -3.14 16.20 -3.07
CA ARG A 155 -4.15 17.25 -3.25
C ARG A 155 -4.17 18.25 -2.10
N THR A 156 -3.87 17.79 -0.89
CA THR A 156 -3.74 18.62 0.31
C THR A 156 -2.25 18.68 0.66
N PRO A 157 -1.53 19.75 0.32
CA PRO A 157 -0.08 19.86 0.49
C PRO A 157 0.36 19.61 1.93
N GLU A 158 -0.41 20.11 2.91
CA GLU A 158 -0.09 20.02 4.34
C GLU A 158 -0.04 18.56 4.80
N ARG A 159 -0.88 17.68 4.23
CA ARG A 159 -0.85 16.24 4.52
C ARG A 159 0.42 15.58 3.99
N ALA A 160 0.89 15.97 2.81
CA ALA A 160 2.15 15.47 2.27
C ALA A 160 3.34 15.99 3.09
N ALA A 161 3.37 17.28 3.40
CA ALA A 161 4.44 17.89 4.21
C ALA A 161 4.53 17.28 5.61
N THR A 162 3.39 17.09 6.29
CA THR A 162 3.33 16.42 7.60
C THR A 162 3.83 14.98 7.52
N LEU A 163 3.46 14.25 6.45
CA LEU A 163 3.95 12.89 6.25
C LEU A 163 5.44 12.85 5.95
N ALA A 164 5.96 13.79 5.15
CA ALA A 164 7.39 13.90 4.87
C ALA A 164 8.20 14.15 6.15
N ALA A 165 7.77 15.09 6.99
CA ALA A 165 8.44 15.40 8.26
C ALA A 165 8.52 14.18 9.20
N ALA A 166 7.52 13.29 9.19
CA ALA A 166 7.54 12.08 10.01
C ALA A 166 8.60 11.03 9.60
N PHE A 167 9.24 11.20 8.43
CA PHE A 167 10.23 10.29 7.86
C PHE A 167 11.53 11.02 7.46
N GLU A 168 11.71 12.28 7.86
CA GLU A 168 12.84 13.13 7.43
C GLU A 168 14.21 12.55 7.81
N ASP A 169 14.28 11.80 8.92
CA ASP A 169 15.50 11.16 9.40
C ASP A 169 15.99 9.99 8.51
N LEU A 170 15.18 9.55 7.53
CA LEU A 170 15.50 8.39 6.68
C LEU A 170 16.10 8.74 5.32
N GLY A 171 16.08 10.00 4.91
CA GLY A 171 16.67 10.45 3.64
C GLY A 171 16.03 11.72 3.06
N GLU A 172 16.42 12.06 1.84
CA GLU A 172 15.92 13.24 1.11
C GLU A 172 14.45 13.06 0.73
N LEU A 173 13.57 13.66 1.54
CA LEU A 173 12.12 13.51 1.44
C LEU A 173 11.43 14.88 1.52
N ARG A 174 10.55 15.16 0.56
CA ARG A 174 9.70 16.36 0.59
C ARG A 174 8.24 16.04 0.29
N GLY A 175 7.34 16.77 0.94
CA GLY A 175 5.90 16.68 0.72
C GLY A 175 5.35 17.98 0.16
N VAL A 176 4.65 17.91 -0.97
CA VAL A 176 4.24 19.08 -1.76
C VAL A 176 2.82 18.93 -2.32
N GLY A 177 2.25 20.05 -2.76
CA GLY A 177 1.07 20.08 -3.62
C GLY A 177 1.37 19.61 -5.05
N PHE A 178 0.34 19.23 -5.80
CA PHE A 178 0.53 18.80 -7.20
C PHE A 178 1.16 19.86 -8.11
N GLU A 179 0.83 21.13 -7.89
CA GLU A 179 1.36 22.27 -8.67
C GLU A 179 2.80 22.62 -8.29
N GLU A 180 3.28 22.14 -7.15
CA GLU A 180 4.61 22.41 -6.59
C GLU A 180 5.61 21.29 -6.94
N VAL A 181 5.18 20.26 -7.67
CA VAL A 181 6.07 19.19 -8.13
C VAL A 181 7.08 19.74 -9.13
N GLU A 182 8.32 19.87 -8.68
CA GLU A 182 9.40 20.42 -9.49
C GLU A 182 9.95 19.38 -10.49
N VAL A 183 9.88 19.75 -11.77
CA VAL A 183 10.36 18.93 -12.91
C VAL A 183 11.59 19.54 -13.61
N SER A 184 12.18 20.60 -13.04
CA SER A 184 13.35 21.31 -13.58
C SER A 184 14.57 20.38 -13.71
N GLY A 185 14.74 19.44 -12.78
CA GLY A 185 15.74 18.37 -12.81
C GLY A 185 15.44 17.24 -13.80
N GLY A 186 14.38 17.37 -14.61
CA GLY A 186 13.89 16.38 -15.55
C GLY A 186 12.78 15.49 -14.99
N PRO A 187 12.36 14.47 -15.76
CA PRO A 187 11.39 13.47 -15.30
C PRO A 187 11.88 12.66 -14.10
N PHE A 188 10.94 12.11 -13.34
CA PHE A 188 11.25 11.14 -12.30
C PHE A 188 11.64 9.80 -12.92
N ASP A 189 12.55 9.07 -12.27
CA ASP A 189 12.88 7.71 -12.67
C ASP A 189 11.70 6.76 -12.39
N ILE A 190 11.02 6.97 -11.25
CA ILE A 190 9.90 6.14 -10.79
C ILE A 190 8.77 7.04 -10.32
N VAL A 191 7.55 6.77 -10.79
CA VAL A 191 6.32 7.42 -10.33
C VAL A 191 5.35 6.37 -9.79
N ILE A 192 5.02 6.46 -8.51
CA ILE A 192 4.14 5.53 -7.81
C ILE A 192 2.82 6.23 -7.52
N ASN A 193 1.71 5.74 -8.09
CA ASN A 193 0.38 6.19 -7.68
C ASN A 193 -0.11 5.37 -6.50
N ALA A 194 -0.22 6.00 -5.33
CA ALA A 194 -0.75 5.42 -4.10
C ALA A 194 -2.18 5.93 -3.77
N THR A 195 -2.86 6.56 -4.74
CA THR A 195 -4.23 7.04 -4.59
C THR A 195 -5.26 6.01 -5.09
N SER A 196 -6.46 6.05 -4.52
CA SER A 196 -7.61 5.29 -5.04
C SER A 196 -8.27 5.93 -6.27
N ALA A 197 -7.77 7.08 -6.76
CA ALA A 197 -8.36 7.84 -7.86
C ALA A 197 -8.41 7.03 -9.17
N SER A 198 -7.39 6.17 -9.40
CA SER A 198 -7.35 5.27 -10.55
C SER A 198 -8.55 4.33 -10.65
N LEU A 199 -9.15 3.95 -9.51
CA LEU A 199 -10.30 3.07 -9.47
C LEU A 199 -11.60 3.78 -9.88
N SER A 200 -11.68 5.10 -9.74
CA SER A 200 -12.78 5.94 -10.22
C SER A 200 -12.54 6.53 -11.60
N GLY A 201 -11.45 6.14 -12.28
CA GLY A 201 -11.09 6.65 -13.60
C GLY A 201 -10.40 8.01 -13.59
N GLU A 202 -10.13 8.56 -12.41
CA GLU A 202 -9.46 9.85 -12.24
C GLU A 202 -7.94 9.69 -12.34
N ILE A 203 -7.30 10.72 -12.91
CA ILE A 203 -5.85 10.78 -13.06
C ILE A 203 -5.35 11.95 -12.19
N PRO A 204 -4.34 11.74 -11.33
CA PRO A 204 -3.76 12.82 -10.54
C PRO A 204 -3.19 13.92 -11.45
N PRO A 205 -3.41 15.21 -11.13
CA PRO A 205 -2.97 16.32 -11.97
C PRO A 205 -1.48 16.60 -11.80
N ILE A 206 -0.62 15.65 -12.18
CA ILE A 206 0.83 15.83 -12.09
C ILE A 206 1.37 16.67 -13.26
N ALA A 207 2.40 17.45 -12.99
CA ALA A 207 2.98 18.39 -13.94
C ALA A 207 3.46 17.70 -15.23
N PRO A 208 3.24 18.30 -16.42
CA PRO A 208 3.88 17.87 -17.66
C PRO A 208 5.41 17.82 -17.46
N GLY A 209 6.04 16.74 -17.92
CA GLY A 209 7.49 16.53 -17.73
C GLY A 209 7.87 15.71 -16.49
N ALA A 210 6.93 15.40 -15.59
CA ALA A 210 7.19 14.46 -14.49
C ALA A 210 7.45 13.03 -14.99
N ILE A 211 6.92 12.68 -16.16
CA ILE A 211 7.10 11.38 -16.84
C ILE A 211 7.87 11.60 -18.13
N GLY A 212 8.84 10.73 -18.39
CA GLY A 212 9.62 10.70 -19.63
C GLY A 212 9.90 9.28 -20.12
N PRO A 213 10.67 9.13 -21.21
CA PRO A 213 10.87 7.86 -21.92
C PRO A 213 11.62 6.78 -21.13
N GLN A 214 12.19 7.12 -19.97
CA GLN A 214 12.87 6.19 -19.06
C GLN A 214 12.10 5.97 -17.76
N THR A 215 11.00 6.70 -17.54
CA THR A 215 10.23 6.63 -16.29
C THR A 215 9.49 5.30 -16.18
N VAL A 216 9.53 4.70 -15.00
CA VAL A 216 8.67 3.57 -14.63
C VAL A 216 7.49 4.09 -13.81
N CYS A 217 6.28 3.87 -14.29
CA CYS A 217 5.05 4.21 -13.59
C CYS A 217 4.45 2.96 -12.95
N TYR A 218 4.11 3.04 -11.68
CA TYR A 218 3.56 1.93 -10.90
C TYR A 218 2.28 2.40 -10.20
N ASP A 219 1.15 1.79 -10.51
CA ASP A 219 -0.08 2.00 -9.76
C ASP A 219 -0.16 0.99 -8.62
N LEU A 220 -0.36 1.42 -7.37
CA LEU A 220 -0.64 0.49 -6.28
C LEU A 220 -2.01 -0.18 -6.46
N ALA A 221 -2.91 0.45 -7.21
CA ALA A 221 -4.15 -0.19 -7.62
C ALA A 221 -3.89 -1.30 -8.66
N TYR A 222 -4.82 -2.25 -8.70
CA TYR A 222 -4.79 -3.37 -9.63
C TYR A 222 -6.19 -3.69 -10.13
N GLY A 223 -6.27 -4.21 -11.36
CA GLY A 223 -7.52 -4.63 -11.98
C GLY A 223 -7.29 -5.66 -13.09
N LYS A 224 -8.39 -6.23 -13.59
CA LYS A 224 -8.35 -7.17 -14.74
C LYS A 224 -7.83 -6.49 -16.02
N SER A 225 -8.19 -5.22 -16.20
CA SER A 225 -7.68 -4.34 -17.25
C SER A 225 -6.70 -3.33 -16.66
N ALA A 226 -6.01 -2.58 -17.52
CA ALA A 226 -5.19 -1.46 -17.06
C ALA A 226 -6.05 -0.44 -16.29
N THR A 227 -5.52 0.05 -15.18
CA THR A 227 -6.06 1.21 -14.45
C THR A 227 -5.96 2.50 -15.29
N ALA A 228 -6.76 3.51 -14.97
CA ALA A 228 -6.70 4.82 -15.63
C ALA A 228 -5.30 5.46 -15.56
N PHE A 229 -4.59 5.33 -14.43
CA PHE A 229 -3.21 5.83 -14.29
C PHE A 229 -2.24 5.09 -15.20
N VAL A 230 -2.28 3.76 -15.27
CA VAL A 230 -1.42 2.98 -16.19
C VAL A 230 -1.65 3.36 -17.65
N GLU A 231 -2.91 3.51 -18.07
CA GLU A 231 -3.19 3.94 -19.44
C GLU A 231 -2.70 5.36 -19.71
N TRP A 232 -2.90 6.26 -18.75
CA TRP A 232 -2.43 7.63 -18.86
C TRP A 232 -0.90 7.70 -18.90
N ALA A 233 -0.19 6.98 -18.05
CA ALA A 233 1.27 6.90 -18.03
C ALA A 233 1.84 6.43 -19.38
N ARG A 234 1.21 5.41 -19.99
CA ARG A 234 1.57 4.96 -21.35
C ARG A 234 1.40 6.07 -22.39
N ARG A 235 0.33 6.85 -22.31
CA ARG A 235 0.11 8.01 -23.20
C ARG A 235 1.12 9.13 -22.98
N GLN A 236 1.68 9.26 -21.78
CA GLN A 236 2.79 10.18 -21.47
C GLN A 236 4.15 9.66 -21.97
N GLY A 237 4.22 8.45 -22.51
CA GLY A 237 5.45 7.89 -23.08
C GLY A 237 6.42 7.32 -22.05
N CYS A 238 5.95 6.85 -20.89
CA CYS A 238 6.79 6.15 -19.91
C CYS A 238 7.43 4.87 -20.50
N ALA A 239 8.57 4.43 -19.95
CA ALA A 239 9.20 3.16 -20.33
C ALA A 239 8.34 1.94 -19.98
N ARG A 240 7.79 1.93 -18.76
CA ARG A 240 6.97 0.84 -18.22
C ARG A 240 5.82 1.43 -17.42
N ALA A 241 4.62 0.86 -17.58
CA ALA A 241 3.46 1.16 -16.74
C ALA A 241 2.88 -0.12 -16.18
N LEU A 242 2.90 -0.25 -14.85
CA LEU A 242 2.68 -1.47 -14.08
C LEU A 242 1.55 -1.26 -13.05
N GLN A 243 0.89 -2.36 -12.68
CA GLN A 243 -0.17 -2.39 -11.66
C GLN A 243 0.32 -3.11 -10.40
N GLY A 244 -0.37 -2.89 -9.29
CA GLY A 244 0.02 -3.34 -7.95
C GLY A 244 -0.22 -4.81 -7.64
N LEU A 245 -0.46 -5.65 -8.64
CA LEU A 245 -0.74 -7.08 -8.40
C LEU A 245 0.48 -7.81 -7.84
N GLY A 246 1.69 -7.46 -8.28
CA GLY A 246 2.93 -8.05 -7.76
C GLY A 246 3.13 -7.70 -6.28
N MET A 247 3.02 -6.41 -5.93
CA MET A 247 3.00 -5.97 -4.53
C MET A 247 1.92 -6.69 -3.71
N LEU A 248 0.70 -6.85 -4.25
CA LEU A 248 -0.39 -7.55 -3.55
C LEU A 248 0.00 -9.00 -3.22
N VAL A 249 0.59 -9.74 -4.16
CA VAL A 249 1.02 -11.12 -3.90
C VAL A 249 2.12 -11.16 -2.84
N GLU A 250 3.11 -10.27 -2.95
CA GLU A 250 4.26 -10.26 -2.03
C GLU A 250 3.91 -9.82 -0.61
N GLN A 251 2.98 -8.88 -0.45
CA GLN A 251 2.57 -8.46 0.90
C GLN A 251 1.72 -9.51 1.62
N LEU A 252 1.00 -10.35 0.86
CA LEU A 252 0.12 -11.40 1.41
C LEU A 252 0.89 -12.69 1.72
N SER A 253 2.06 -12.91 1.10
CA SER A 253 2.93 -14.06 1.41
C SER A 253 3.69 -13.90 2.74
N ALA A 254 3.61 -12.74 3.37
CA ALA A 254 4.23 -12.43 4.66
C ALA A 254 3.39 -12.89 5.89
N TRP A 255 2.27 -13.58 5.65
CA TRP A 255 1.37 -14.13 6.67
C TRP A 255 1.87 -15.46 7.24
#